data_AF-A0A2N1TEN4-F1
#
_entry.id   AF-A0A2N1TEN4-F1
#
_cell.length_a   1.000
_cell.length_b   1.000
_cell.length_c   1.000
_cell.angle_alpha   90.00
_cell.angle_beta   90.00
_cell.angle_gamma   90.00
#
_symmetry.space_group_name_H-M   'P 1'
#
loop_
_entity.id
_entity.type
_entity.pdbx_description
1 polymer ?
#
loop_
_entity_poly.entity_id
_entity_poly.type
_entity_poly.pdbx_seq_one_letter_code
_entity_poly.pdbx_strand_id
1 'polypeptide(L)'
;MITGLVYIIMGALFYISPLTVIEFFAENVSENWLDLVKDHELVSPLYYISRASAALLFSSGVAMVLPLFDPLKYRGLIYYNGLLFPFLASILFIKQSIVVLIKRSEAEAISSGAAMLGQQGHMIVIILGIIFIAITLITVFGLVITKKQSREGLE
;
A
#
# COMPACT_ATOMS: atom_id res chain seq x y z
N MET A 1 -23.23 -3.92 5.20
CA MET A 1 -22.58 -3.50 6.47
C MET A 1 -21.54 -4.52 6.93
N ILE A 2 -21.94 -5.75 7.25
CA ILE A 2 -21.03 -6.81 7.74
C ILE A 2 -19.84 -7.01 6.78
N THR A 3 -20.09 -7.09 5.47
CA THR A 3 -19.01 -7.22 4.46
C THR A 3 -18.00 -6.08 4.51
N GLY A 4 -18.45 -4.83 4.68
CA GLY A 4 -17.56 -3.68 4.78
C GLY A 4 -16.70 -3.71 6.05
N LEU A 5 -17.27 -4.11 7.18
CA LEU A 5 -16.52 -4.33 8.42
C LEU A 5 -15.48 -5.45 8.26
N VAL A 6 -15.85 -6.56 7.62
CA VAL A 6 -14.91 -7.65 7.31
C VAL A 6 -13.76 -7.14 6.43
N TYR A 7 -14.05 -6.32 5.41
CA TYR A 7 -13.02 -5.75 4.54
C TYR A 7 -12.07 -4.81 5.28
N ILE A 8 -12.59 -3.98 6.20
CA ILE A 8 -11.78 -3.11 7.05
C ILE A 8 -10.86 -3.94 7.94
N ILE A 9 -11.41 -4.94 8.64
CA ILE A 9 -10.64 -5.77 9.58
C ILE A 9 -9.58 -6.56 8.85
N MET A 10 -9.96 -7.30 7.80
CA MET A 10 -9.04 -8.12 7.02
C MET A 10 -8.00 -7.27 6.29
N GLY A 11 -8.42 -6.14 5.71
CA GLY A 11 -7.52 -5.19 5.07
C GLY A 11 -6.49 -4.62 6.05
N ALA A 12 -6.91 -4.24 7.25
CA ALA A 12 -5.99 -3.74 8.28
C ALA A 12 -4.98 -4.81 8.74
N LEU A 13 -5.45 -6.03 9.01
CA LEU A 13 -4.59 -7.14 9.43
C LEU A 13 -3.54 -7.49 8.37
N PHE A 14 -3.97 -7.70 7.12
CA PHE A 14 -3.05 -7.97 6.01
C PHE A 14 -2.13 -6.80 5.68
N TYR A 15 -2.58 -5.55 5.86
CA TYR A 15 -1.74 -4.38 5.64
C TYR A 15 -0.59 -4.31 6.66
N ILE A 16 -0.87 -4.64 7.94
CA ILE A 16 0.14 -4.67 8.99
C ILE A 16 1.13 -5.81 8.76
N SER A 17 0.62 -7.04 8.65
CA SER A 17 1.45 -8.25 8.50
C SER A 17 0.65 -9.37 7.81
N PRO A 18 0.86 -9.60 6.50
CA PRO A 18 0.27 -10.75 5.80
C PRO A 18 0.67 -12.08 6.45
N LEU A 19 1.90 -12.17 6.94
CA LEU A 19 2.45 -13.37 7.56
C LEU A 19 1.64 -13.79 8.78
N THR A 20 1.36 -12.85 9.69
CA THR A 20 0.60 -13.14 10.91
C THR A 20 -0.81 -13.65 10.59
N VAL A 21 -1.40 -13.17 9.50
CA VAL A 21 -2.70 -13.69 9.05
C VAL A 21 -2.55 -15.09 8.44
N ILE A 22 -1.51 -15.33 7.64
CA ILE A 22 -1.27 -16.64 7.03
C ILE A 22 -0.95 -17.70 8.10
N GLU A 23 -0.13 -17.38 9.10
CA GLU A 23 0.22 -18.26 10.23
C GLU A 23 -1.00 -18.67 11.04
N PHE A 24 -2.03 -17.82 11.13
CA PHE A 24 -3.28 -18.18 11.78
C PHE A 24 -4.02 -19.32 11.05
N PHE A 25 -3.85 -19.44 9.72
CA PHE A 25 -4.53 -20.45 8.90
C PHE A 25 -3.63 -21.61 8.48
N ALA A 26 -2.31 -21.42 8.47
CA ALA A 26 -1.33 -22.38 7.97
C ALA A 26 -0.39 -22.83 9.09
N GLU A 27 -0.39 -24.14 9.37
CA GLU A 27 0.41 -24.74 10.45
C GLU A 27 1.92 -24.77 10.17
N ASN A 28 2.34 -24.68 8.90
CA ASN A 28 3.74 -24.86 8.48
C ASN A 28 4.26 -23.68 7.65
N VAL A 29 4.32 -22.48 8.24
CA VAL A 29 5.05 -21.35 7.63
C VAL A 29 6.54 -21.53 7.92
N SER A 30 7.39 -21.48 6.88
CA SER A 30 8.82 -21.67 7.07
C SER A 30 9.41 -20.57 7.95
N GLU A 31 10.24 -20.93 8.93
CA GLU A 31 10.91 -19.97 9.83
C GLU A 31 11.75 -18.93 9.06
N ASN A 32 12.31 -19.32 7.91
CA ASN A 32 13.13 -18.46 7.05
C ASN A 32 12.31 -17.61 6.05
N TRP A 33 10.99 -17.52 6.21
CA TRP A 33 10.13 -16.81 5.26
C TRP A 33 10.51 -15.33 5.09
N LEU A 34 10.85 -14.67 6.20
CA LEU A 34 11.23 -13.26 6.16
C LEU A 34 12.50 -13.01 5.34
N ASP A 35 13.40 -13.99 5.29
CA ASP A 35 14.63 -13.88 4.52
C ASP A 35 14.36 -14.19 3.04
N LEU A 36 13.49 -15.16 2.76
CA LEU A 36 12.99 -15.39 1.40
C LEU A 36 12.31 -14.13 0.80
N VAL A 37 11.50 -13.43 1.60
CA VAL A 37 10.84 -12.18 1.16
C VAL A 37 11.85 -11.05 0.94
N LYS A 38 12.97 -11.02 1.65
CA LYS A 38 13.99 -9.97 1.47
C LYS A 38 14.86 -10.25 0.25
N ASP A 39 15.31 -11.49 0.10
CA ASP A 39 16.42 -11.83 -0.77
C ASP A 39 15.96 -12.27 -2.16
N HIS A 40 14.71 -12.74 -2.29
CA HIS A 40 14.20 -13.24 -3.55
C HIS A 40 13.54 -12.13 -4.39
N GLU A 41 14.07 -11.95 -5.60
CA GLU A 41 13.71 -10.87 -6.53
C GLU A 41 12.22 -10.78 -6.86
N LEU A 42 11.55 -11.93 -7.00
CA LEU A 42 10.14 -12.03 -7.34
C LEU A 42 9.21 -11.98 -6.11
N VAL A 43 9.61 -12.61 -5.00
CA VAL A 43 8.79 -12.72 -3.78
C VAL A 43 8.69 -11.36 -3.07
N SER A 44 9.78 -10.59 -3.08
CA SER A 44 9.83 -9.26 -2.46
C SER A 44 8.77 -8.30 -3.03
N PRO A 45 8.71 -8.01 -4.34
CA PRO A 45 7.63 -7.22 -4.94
C PRO A 45 6.23 -7.79 -4.67
N LEU A 46 6.05 -9.10 -4.81
CA LEU A 46 4.74 -9.74 -4.60
C LEU A 46 4.24 -9.53 -3.18
N TYR A 47 5.12 -9.63 -2.19
CA TYR A 47 4.78 -9.37 -0.79
C TYR A 47 4.31 -7.93 -0.59
N TYR A 48 5.03 -6.94 -1.12
CA TYR A 48 4.62 -5.53 -0.98
C TYR A 48 3.39 -5.18 -1.81
N ILE A 49 3.19 -5.81 -2.98
CA ILE A 49 1.97 -5.68 -3.79
C ILE A 49 0.78 -6.25 -3.01
N SER A 50 0.91 -7.42 -2.38
CA SER A 50 -0.13 -8.00 -1.53
C SER A 50 -0.54 -7.06 -0.41
N ARG A 51 0.43 -6.42 0.27
CA ARG A 51 0.14 -5.41 1.29
C ARG A 51 -0.52 -4.16 0.71
N ALA A 52 -0.12 -3.71 -0.47
CA ALA A 52 -0.80 -2.61 -1.16
C ALA A 52 -2.25 -2.99 -1.52
N SER A 53 -2.50 -4.20 -2.00
CA SER A 53 -3.86 -4.71 -2.22
C SER A 53 -4.69 -4.77 -0.94
N ALA A 54 -4.07 -5.03 0.21
CA ALA A 54 -4.74 -4.94 1.51
C ALA A 54 -5.17 -3.50 1.85
N ALA A 55 -4.39 -2.49 1.45
CA ALA A 55 -4.79 -1.09 1.58
C ALA A 55 -6.04 -0.76 0.74
N LEU A 56 -6.14 -1.33 -0.47
CA LEU A 56 -7.34 -1.20 -1.33
C LEU A 56 -8.55 -1.89 -0.69
N LEU A 57 -8.35 -3.08 -0.11
CA LEU A 57 -9.42 -3.80 0.60
C LEU A 57 -9.92 -2.98 1.79
N PHE A 58 -9.00 -2.43 2.58
CA PHE A 58 -9.31 -1.54 3.70
C PHE A 58 -10.10 -0.31 3.25
N SER A 59 -9.60 0.43 2.25
CA SER A 59 -10.22 1.67 1.80
C SER A 59 -11.60 1.41 1.18
N SER A 60 -11.76 0.30 0.46
CA SER A 60 -13.04 -0.16 -0.07
C SER A 60 -14.03 -0.54 1.04
N GLY A 61 -13.56 -1.19 2.10
CA GLY A 61 -14.38 -1.48 3.28
C GLY A 61 -14.87 -0.21 3.98
N VAL A 62 -13.99 0.78 4.15
CA VAL A 62 -14.33 2.11 4.68
C VAL A 62 -15.39 2.78 3.80
N ALA A 63 -15.23 2.72 2.47
CA ALA A 63 -16.18 3.26 1.51
C ALA A 63 -17.56 2.60 1.58
N MET A 64 -17.65 1.32 1.99
CA MET A 64 -18.91 0.60 2.15
C MET A 64 -19.62 0.88 3.48
N VAL A 65 -18.87 1.25 4.54
CA VAL A 65 -19.43 1.44 5.90
C VAL A 65 -19.84 2.89 6.17
N LEU A 66 -19.07 3.86 5.71
CA LEU A 66 -19.33 5.29 5.94
C LEU A 66 -20.65 5.86 5.36
N PRO A 67 -21.19 5.41 4.21
CA PRO A 67 -22.44 5.94 3.65
C PRO A 67 -23.64 5.73 4.58
N LEU A 68 -23.54 4.76 5.49
CA LEU A 68 -24.57 4.42 6.47
C LEU A 68 -24.76 5.51 7.53
N PHE A 69 -23.72 6.30 7.80
CA PHE A 69 -23.72 7.30 8.87
C PHE A 69 -24.06 8.70 8.36
N ASP A 70 -23.80 9.00 7.08
CA ASP A 70 -24.12 10.29 6.47
C ASP A 70 -24.18 10.18 4.92
N PRO A 71 -25.39 10.06 4.34
CA PRO A 71 -25.56 9.88 2.89
C PRO A 71 -25.16 11.11 2.07
N LEU A 72 -25.14 12.31 2.66
CA LEU A 72 -24.78 13.55 1.96
C LEU A 72 -23.26 13.70 1.84
N LYS A 73 -22.50 13.20 2.83
CA LYS A 73 -21.03 13.11 2.76
C LYS A 73 -20.53 12.01 1.81
N TYR A 74 -21.42 11.13 1.34
CA TYR A 74 -21.09 10.01 0.45
C TYR A 74 -20.42 10.43 -0.86
N ARG A 75 -20.84 11.56 -1.44
CA ARG A 75 -20.28 12.05 -2.71
C ARG A 75 -18.78 12.33 -2.59
N GLY A 76 -18.35 12.95 -1.50
CA GLY A 76 -16.93 13.16 -1.21
C GLY A 76 -16.17 11.86 -0.95
N LEU A 77 -16.85 10.87 -0.36
CA LEU A 77 -16.26 9.62 0.08
C LEU A 77 -15.74 8.73 -1.05
N ILE A 78 -16.43 8.73 -2.20
CA ILE A 78 -15.97 8.00 -3.39
C ILE A 78 -14.61 8.55 -3.86
N TYR A 79 -14.44 9.88 -3.82
CA TYR A 79 -13.16 10.51 -4.13
C TYR A 79 -12.11 10.28 -3.04
N TYR A 80 -12.52 10.22 -1.76
CA TYR A 80 -11.62 9.87 -0.66
C TYR A 80 -11.12 8.43 -0.76
N ASN A 81 -11.90 7.48 -1.27
CA ASN A 81 -11.41 6.12 -1.51
C ASN A 81 -10.30 6.10 -2.58
N GLY A 82 -10.52 6.84 -3.67
CA GLY A 82 -9.53 7.06 -4.73
C GLY A 82 -8.25 7.76 -4.25
N LEU A 83 -8.29 8.45 -3.11
CA LEU A 83 -7.15 9.09 -2.46
C LEU A 83 -6.50 8.20 -1.38
N LEU A 84 -7.30 7.58 -0.53
CA LEU A 84 -6.86 6.77 0.62
C LEU A 84 -6.01 5.59 0.18
N PHE A 85 -6.46 4.86 -0.85
CA PHE A 85 -5.72 3.72 -1.36
C PHE A 85 -4.31 4.10 -1.85
N PRO A 86 -4.15 5.00 -2.83
CA PRO A 86 -2.82 5.29 -3.35
C PRO A 86 -1.94 5.99 -2.31
N PHE A 87 -2.53 6.74 -1.39
CA PHE A 87 -1.81 7.34 -0.27
C PHE A 87 -1.22 6.24 0.65
N LEU A 88 -2.03 5.31 1.13
CA LEU A 88 -1.56 4.21 1.99
C LEU A 88 -0.53 3.34 1.27
N ALA A 89 -0.77 2.98 0.00
CA ALA A 89 0.17 2.22 -0.80
C ALA A 89 1.51 2.96 -0.98
N SER A 90 1.48 4.26 -1.24
CA SER A 90 2.70 5.06 -1.38
C SER A 90 3.54 5.10 -0.10
N ILE A 91 2.91 5.30 1.07
CA ILE A 91 3.60 5.29 2.37
C ILE A 91 4.31 3.96 2.57
N LEU A 92 3.62 2.85 2.29
CA LEU A 92 4.18 1.51 2.43
C LEU A 92 5.40 1.31 1.52
N PHE A 93 5.28 1.66 0.25
CA PHE A 93 6.37 1.51 -0.71
C PHE A 93 7.55 2.43 -0.41
N ILE A 94 7.33 3.68 -0.01
CA ILE A 94 8.40 4.62 0.37
C ILE A 94 9.14 4.13 1.62
N LYS A 95 8.38 3.76 2.67
CA LYS A 95 8.98 3.23 3.91
C LYS A 95 9.89 2.05 3.58
N GLN A 96 9.42 1.14 2.73
CA GLN A 96 10.21 0.00 2.33
C GLN A 96 11.43 0.39 1.49
N SER A 97 11.25 1.34 0.57
CA SER A 97 12.31 1.86 -0.30
C SER A 97 13.45 2.49 0.50
N ILE A 98 13.13 3.28 1.53
CA ILE A 98 14.13 3.92 2.42
C ILE A 98 14.93 2.86 3.18
N VAL A 99 14.25 1.85 3.73
CA VAL A 99 14.92 0.76 4.45
C VAL A 99 15.90 0.01 3.54
N VAL A 100 15.52 -0.24 2.29
CA VAL A 100 16.42 -0.85 1.30
C VAL A 100 17.61 0.06 1.00
N LEU A 101 17.38 1.36 0.77
CA LEU A 101 18.46 2.31 0.44
C LEU A 101 19.51 2.38 1.55
N ILE A 102 19.09 2.38 2.82
CA ILE A 102 19.99 2.37 3.97
C ILE A 102 20.83 1.08 3.98
N LYS A 103 20.19 -0.09 3.85
CA LYS A 103 20.89 -1.38 3.81
C LYS A 103 21.85 -1.49 2.62
N ARG A 104 21.49 -0.92 1.47
CA ARG A 104 22.37 -0.84 0.30
C ARG A 104 23.63 -0.03 0.59
N SER A 105 23.48 1.13 1.22
CA SER A 105 24.62 1.96 1.63
C SER A 105 25.56 1.25 2.59
N GLU A 106 25.03 0.39 3.47
CA GLU A 106 25.82 -0.42 4.38
C GLU A 106 26.52 -1.59 3.66
N ALA A 107 25.85 -2.25 2.70
CA ALA A 107 26.40 -3.38 1.95
C ALA A 107 27.50 -2.96 0.95
N GLU A 108 27.34 -1.83 0.27
CA GLU A 108 28.35 -1.26 -0.64
C GLU A 108 29.63 -0.83 0.11
N ALA A 109 29.53 -0.52 1.41
CA ALA A 109 30.68 -0.24 2.26
C ALA A 109 31.48 -1.50 2.66
N ILE A 110 30.90 -2.70 2.51
CA ILE A 110 31.46 -3.96 3.06
C ILE A 110 31.89 -4.95 1.96
N SER A 111 31.27 -4.98 0.77
CA SER A 111 31.66 -5.93 -0.28
C SER A 111 31.42 -5.43 -1.71
N SER A 112 32.43 -5.57 -2.57
CA SER A 112 32.46 -5.04 -3.94
C SER A 112 31.99 -6.01 -5.04
N GLY A 113 31.28 -7.10 -4.72
CA GLY A 113 31.03 -8.14 -5.76
C GLY A 113 29.76 -8.99 -5.70
N ALA A 114 29.03 -9.09 -4.59
CA ALA A 114 27.93 -10.06 -4.45
C ALA A 114 26.51 -9.45 -4.49
N ALA A 115 26.39 -8.12 -4.61
CA ALA A 115 25.14 -7.40 -4.34
C ALA A 115 24.14 -7.29 -5.52
N MET A 116 24.34 -8.01 -6.64
CA MET A 116 23.57 -7.76 -7.87
C MET A 116 22.21 -8.47 -7.98
N LEU A 117 21.99 -9.61 -7.31
CA LEU A 117 20.76 -10.42 -7.51
C LEU A 117 19.56 -9.94 -6.67
N GLY A 118 19.77 -9.52 -5.42
CA GLY A 118 18.71 -8.89 -4.61
C GLY A 118 18.34 -7.47 -5.07
N GLN A 119 19.10 -6.90 -6.00
CA GLN A 119 19.03 -5.49 -6.38
C GLN A 119 17.81 -5.14 -7.24
N GLN A 120 17.34 -6.08 -8.07
CA GLN A 120 16.30 -5.81 -9.07
C GLN A 120 14.89 -5.79 -8.47
N GLY A 121 14.57 -6.71 -7.56
CA GLY A 121 13.25 -6.78 -6.92
C GLY A 121 12.92 -5.52 -6.12
N HIS A 122 13.91 -4.93 -5.44
CA HIS A 122 13.68 -3.70 -4.69
C HIS A 122 13.50 -2.47 -5.57
N MET A 123 14.07 -2.45 -6.79
CA MET A 123 13.90 -1.33 -7.71
C MET A 123 12.45 -1.20 -8.18
N ILE A 124 11.76 -2.33 -8.38
CA ILE A 124 10.33 -2.37 -8.73
C ILE A 124 9.49 -1.71 -7.63
N VAL A 125 9.80 -1.99 -6.35
CA VAL A 125 9.10 -1.41 -5.19
C VAL A 125 9.25 0.12 -5.15
N ILE A 126 10.42 0.64 -5.48
CA ILE A 126 10.68 2.10 -5.56
C ILE A 126 9.85 2.74 -6.66
N ILE A 127 9.86 2.15 -7.86
CA ILE A 127 9.11 2.66 -9.02
C ILE A 127 7.61 2.69 -8.70
N LEU A 128 7.07 1.61 -8.12
CA LEU A 128 5.69 1.56 -7.66
C LEU A 128 5.39 2.67 -6.64
N GLY A 129 6.28 2.89 -5.67
CA GLY A 129 6.15 3.98 -4.72
C GLY A 129 6.00 5.34 -5.39
N ILE A 130 6.87 5.67 -6.34
CA ILE A 130 6.82 6.94 -7.09
C ILE A 130 5.51 7.08 -7.87
N ILE A 131 5.07 6.01 -8.57
CA ILE A 131 3.81 6.00 -9.32
C ILE A 131 2.64 6.28 -8.38
N PHE A 132 2.58 5.61 -7.23
CA PHE A 132 1.49 5.79 -6.27
C PHE A 132 1.47 7.18 -5.62
N ILE A 133 2.64 7.80 -5.40
CA ILE A 133 2.71 9.23 -5.00
C ILE A 133 2.12 10.11 -6.10
N ALA A 134 2.53 9.92 -7.35
CA ALA A 134 2.05 10.73 -8.47
C ALA A 134 0.52 10.61 -8.62
N ILE A 135 -0.03 9.40 -8.53
CA ILE A 135 -1.47 9.16 -8.53
C ILE A 135 -2.13 9.91 -7.38
N THR A 136 -1.60 9.79 -6.15
CA THR A 136 -2.11 10.50 -4.98
C THR A 136 -2.17 12.01 -5.22
N LEU A 137 -1.09 12.61 -5.75
CA LEU A 137 -1.02 14.04 -6.03
C LEU A 137 -2.03 14.48 -7.10
N ILE A 138 -2.17 13.70 -8.17
CA ILE A 138 -3.17 13.96 -9.22
C ILE A 138 -4.59 13.90 -8.63
N THR A 139 -4.87 12.91 -7.77
CA THR A 139 -6.17 12.79 -7.11
C THR A 139 -6.44 13.96 -6.16
N VAL A 140 -5.45 14.39 -5.37
CA VAL A 140 -5.58 15.57 -4.51
C VAL A 140 -5.86 16.82 -5.35
N PHE A 141 -5.11 17.01 -6.43
CA PHE A 141 -5.25 18.17 -7.30
C PHE A 141 -6.64 18.21 -7.95
N GLY A 142 -7.11 17.08 -8.48
CA GLY A 142 -8.46 16.93 -9.01
C GLY A 142 -9.51 17.28 -7.95
N LEU A 143 -9.39 16.76 -6.74
CA LEU A 143 -10.31 17.04 -5.64
C LEU A 143 -10.35 18.53 -5.27
N VAL A 144 -9.19 19.20 -5.26
CA VAL A 144 -9.09 20.63 -4.95
C VAL A 144 -9.77 21.47 -6.04
N ILE A 145 -9.57 21.13 -7.31
CA ILE A 145 -10.24 21.82 -8.42
C ILE A 145 -11.75 21.61 -8.35
N THR A 146 -12.22 20.37 -8.21
CA THR A 146 -13.66 20.07 -8.13
C THR A 146 -14.30 20.75 -6.92
N LYS A 147 -13.60 20.79 -5.77
CA LYS A 147 -14.08 21.54 -4.60
C LYS A 147 -14.19 23.03 -4.88
N LYS A 148 -13.26 23.62 -5.64
CA LYS A 148 -13.32 25.02 -6.02
C LYS A 148 -14.50 25.30 -6.96
N GLN A 149 -14.65 24.51 -8.03
CA GLN A 149 -15.75 24.63 -9.00
C GLN A 149 -17.13 24.47 -8.34
N SER A 150 -17.28 23.48 -7.45
CA SER A 150 -18.51 23.28 -6.68
C SER A 150 -18.88 24.47 -5.79
N ARG A 151 -17.89 25.18 -5.21
CA ARG A 151 -18.15 26.40 -4.42
C ARG A 151 -18.53 27.59 -5.29
N GLU A 152 -18.11 27.60 -6.55
CA GLU A 152 -18.42 28.62 -7.53
C GLU A 152 -19.76 28.37 -8.23
N GLY A 153 -20.46 27.26 -7.93
CA GLY A 153 -21.76 26.91 -8.52
C GLY A 153 -21.67 26.46 -9.99
N LEU A 154 -20.45 26.20 -10.47
CA LEU A 154 -20.18 25.61 -11.77
C LEU A 154 -20.21 24.09 -11.57
N GLU A 155 -21.28 23.44 -12.06
CA GLU A 155 -21.38 21.97 -12.09
C GLU A 155 -20.37 21.34 -13.06
#